data_AF-A0A7W5PQT1-F1
#
_entry.id   AF-A0A7W5PQT1-F1
#
_cell.length_a   1.000
_cell.length_b   1.000
_cell.length_c   1.000
_cell.angle_alpha   90.00
_cell.angle_beta   90.00
_cell.angle_gamma   90.00
#
_symmetry.space_group_name_H-M   'P 1'
#
loop_
_entity.id
_entity.type
_entity.pdbx_description
1 polymer ?
#
loop_
_entity_poly.entity_id
_entity_poly.type
_entity_poly.pdbx_seq_one_letter_code
_entity_poly.pdbx_strand_id
1 'polypeptide(L)' 'MPHVEMTIADVLNDPLIGQLLRADGVSVEEFEILLLNAARSQSASRNPGRLQREGRAVSPALSQPRG' A
#
# COMPACT_ATOMS: atom_id res chain seq x y z
N MET A 1 -13.81 -6.60 -18.80
CA MET A 1 -12.62 -5.96 -19.41
C MET A 1 -11.46 -6.23 -18.48
N PRO A 2 -10.41 -6.99 -18.86
CA PRO A 2 -9.25 -7.13 -18.01
C PRO A 2 -8.60 -5.75 -17.85
N HIS A 3 -8.38 -5.34 -16.60
CA HIS A 3 -7.58 -4.15 -16.33
C HIS A 3 -6.14 -4.49 -16.73
N VAL A 4 -5.61 -3.79 -17.72
CA VAL A 4 -4.18 -3.89 -18.06
C VAL A 4 -3.43 -3.22 -16.91
N GLU A 5 -2.69 -4.00 -16.14
CA GLU A 5 -1.81 -3.45 -15.11
C GLU A 5 -0.67 -2.69 -15.79
N MET A 6 -0.48 -1.43 -15.40
CA MET A 6 0.58 -0.57 -15.91
C MET A 6 1.85 -0.81 -15.10
N THR A 7 2.96 -1.09 -15.77
CA THR A 7 4.26 -1.30 -15.12
C THR A 7 4.93 0.03 -14.82
N ILE A 8 5.92 0.02 -13.92
CA ILE A 8 6.77 1.20 -13.66
C ILE A 8 7.44 1.66 -14.96
N ALA A 9 7.88 0.73 -15.83
CA ALA A 9 8.48 1.08 -17.10
C ALA A 9 7.50 1.82 -18.03
N ASP A 10 6.22 1.43 -18.04
CA ASP A 10 5.20 2.12 -18.83
C ASP A 10 4.99 3.56 -18.34
N VAL A 11 4.98 3.75 -17.02
CA VAL A 11 4.88 5.07 -16.36
C VAL A 11 6.08 5.95 -16.71
N LEU A 12 7.31 5.42 -16.59
CA LEU A 12 8.53 6.19 -16.82
C LEU A 12 8.74 6.58 -18.29
N ASN A 13 8.18 5.81 -19.23
CA ASN A 13 8.24 6.12 -20.65
C ASN A 13 7.06 6.97 -21.15
N ASP A 14 6.12 7.34 -20.27
CA ASP A 14 4.96 8.15 -20.66
C ASP A 14 5.38 9.63 -20.90
N PRO A 15 5.13 10.19 -22.11
CA PRO A 15 5.50 11.56 -22.45
C PRO A 15 4.80 12.64 -21.61
N LEU A 16 3.58 12.38 -21.12
CA LEU A 16 2.83 13.30 -20.27
C LEU A 16 3.39 13.30 -18.86
N ILE A 17 3.77 12.13 -18.34
CA ILE A 17 4.43 12.03 -17.04
C ILE A 17 5.79 12.73 -17.09
N GLY A 18 6.58 12.51 -18.14
CA GLY A 18 7.85 13.23 -18.32
C GLY A 18 7.69 14.76 -18.45
N GLN A 19 6.56 15.25 -18.98
CA GLN A 19 6.26 16.68 -18.99
C GLN A 19 5.91 17.20 -17.59
N LEU A 20 5.11 16.47 -16.83
CA LEU A 20 4.74 16.81 -15.46
C LEU A 20 5.97 16.88 -14.55
N LEU A 21 6.83 15.86 -14.59
CA LEU A 21 8.06 15.82 -13.78
C LEU A 21 8.96 17.02 -14.08
N ARG A 22 9.12 17.39 -15.36
CA ARG A 22 9.90 18.57 -15.75
C ARG A 22 9.28 19.88 -15.28
N ALA A 23 7.95 20.00 -15.33
CA ALA A 23 7.26 21.18 -14.82
C ALA A 23 7.46 21.33 -13.30
N ASP A 24 7.53 20.21 -12.59
CA ASP A 24 7.71 20.16 -11.14
C ASP A 24 9.19 20.15 -10.70
N GLY A 25 10.14 20.13 -11.64
CA GLY A 25 11.57 20.09 -11.35
C GLY A 25 12.07 18.77 -10.75
N VAL A 26 11.32 17.69 -10.96
CA VAL A 26 11.63 16.34 -10.45
C VAL A 26 12.38 15.54 -11.52
N SER A 27 13.48 14.90 -11.15
CA SER A 27 14.19 14.01 -12.07
C SER A 27 13.48 12.66 -12.22
N VAL A 28 13.71 12.00 -13.35
CA VAL A 28 13.17 10.65 -13.62
C VAL A 28 13.67 9.64 -12.58
N GLU A 29 14.93 9.76 -12.14
CA GLU A 29 15.54 8.89 -11.14
C GLU A 29 14.86 9.03 -9.77
N GLU A 30 14.61 10.26 -9.31
CA GLU A 30 13.87 10.50 -8.06
C GLU A 30 12.47 9.90 -8.11
N PHE A 31 11.79 10.05 -9.25
CA PHE A 31 10.45 9.50 -9.45
C PHE A 31 10.45 7.96 -9.51
N GLU A 32 11.43 7.35 -10.17
CA GLU A 32 11.61 5.90 -10.19
C GLU A 32 11.79 5.33 -8.78
N ILE A 33 12.63 5.97 -7.95
CA ILE A 33 12.84 5.57 -6.55
C ILE A 33 11.52 5.61 -5.77
N LEU A 34 10.70 6.67 -5.96
CA LEU A 34 9.39 6.79 -5.33
C LEU A 34 8.45 5.65 -5.74
N LEU A 35 8.38 5.32 -7.03
CA LEU A 35 7.55 4.22 -7.54
C LEU A 35 7.99 2.87 -6.99
N LEU A 36 9.29 2.59 -6.94
CA LEU A 36 9.84 1.36 -6.36
C LEU A 36 9.52 1.24 -4.86
N ASN A 37 9.65 2.33 -4.11
CA ASN A 37 9.31 2.35 -2.68
C ASN A 37 7.81 2.14 -2.44
N ALA A 38 6.96 2.74 -3.29
CA ALA A 38 5.51 2.54 -3.25
C ALA A 38 5.15 1.08 -3.55
N ALA A 39 5.75 0.46 -4.57
CA ALA A 39 5.52 -0.94 -4.92
C ALA A 39 5.91 -1.91 -3.78
N ARG A 40 7.05 -1.65 -3.11
CA ARG A 40 7.49 -2.41 -1.93
C ARG A 40 6.52 -2.24 -0.75
N SER A 41 6.02 -1.02 -0.53
CA SER A 41 5.05 -0.74 0.54
C SER A 41 3.70 -1.42 0.28
N GLN A 42 3.22 -1.40 -0.97
CA GLN A 42 1.99 -2.08 -1.36
C GLN A 42 2.07 -3.59 -1.11
N SER A 43 3.20 -4.22 -1.44
CA SER A 43 3.40 -5.65 -1.20
C SER A 43 3.50 -5.98 0.30
N ALA A 44 3.99 -5.07 1.14
CA ALA A 44 4.00 -5.22 2.59
C ALA A 44 2.59 -5.05 3.23
N SER A 45 1.79 -4.09 2.76
CA SER A 45 0.42 -3.86 3.25
C SER A 45 -0.60 -4.91 2.77
N ARG A 46 -0.29 -5.63 1.69
CA ARG A 46 -1.16 -6.70 1.17
C ARG A 46 -1.07 -7.99 1.99
N ASN A 47 -0.38 -8.00 3.13
CA ASN A 47 -0.41 -9.12 4.06
C ASN A 47 -1.75 -9.14 4.81
N PRO A 48 -2.69 -10.07 4.50
CA PRO A 48 -4.04 -10.06 5.07
C PRO A 48 -4.09 -10.48 6.55
N GLY A 49 -2.95 -10.77 7.18
CA GLY A 49 -2.87 -11.35 8.52
C GLY A 49 -2.98 -10.41 9.72
N ARG A 50 -3.18 -9.09 9.55
CA ARG A 50 -3.07 -8.14 10.67
C ARG A 50 -4.24 -7.18 10.89
N LEU A 51 -5.42 -7.45 10.32
CA LEU A 51 -6.65 -6.69 10.60
C LEU A 51 -7.74 -7.50 11.33
N GLN A 52 -7.39 -8.59 12.02
CA GLN A 52 -8.31 -9.30 12.94
C GLN A 52 -7.58 -9.74 14.22
N ARG A 53 -7.19 -8.81 15.09
CA ARG A 53 -6.97 -9.15 16.51
C ARG A 53 -7.00 -7.97 17.49
N GLU A 54 -7.78 -6.94 17.23
CA GLU A 54 -8.11 -5.94 18.25
C GLU A 54 -9.63 -5.76 18.28
N GLY A 55 -10.29 -6.76 18.86
CA GLY A 55 -11.73 -6.83 18.90
C GLY A 55 -12.20 -7.95 19.80
N ARG A 56 -12.15 -7.69 21.11
CA ARG A 56 -12.99 -8.34 22.13
C ARG A 56 -12.57 -9.74 22.62
N ALA A 57 -11.58 -9.76 23.50
CA ALA A 57 -11.65 -10.60 24.70
C ALA A 57 -11.82 -9.67 25.91
N VAL A 58 -12.99 -9.04 26.02
CA VAL A 58 -13.43 -8.54 27.33
C VAL A 58 -13.76 -9.76 28.16
N SER A 59 -12.90 -10.07 29.12
CA SER A 59 -13.17 -11.03 30.18
C SER A 59 -14.45 -10.61 30.91
N PRO A 60 -15.51 -11.42 30.95
CA PRO A 60 -16.50 -11.29 32.00
C PRO A 60 -15.98 -12.08 33.20
N ALA A 61 -15.47 -11.36 34.18
CA ALA A 61 -15.37 -11.87 35.54
C ALA A 61 -16.79 -12.06 36.11
N LEU A 62 -16.92 -13.07 36.97
CA LEU A 62 -18.01 -13.36 37.92
C LEU A 62 -19.29 -14.02 37.38
N SER A 63 -19.46 -15.32 37.71
CA SER A 63 -20.41 -15.77 38.75
C SER A 63 -20.54 -17.31 38.73
N GLN A 64 -20.10 -17.98 39.80
CA GLN A 64 -20.62 -19.31 40.16
C GLN A 64 -21.19 -19.22 41.58
N PRO A 65 -22.48 -19.51 41.81
CA PRO A 65 -22.98 -19.87 43.12
C PRO A 65 -22.77 -21.38 43.29
N ARG A 66 -22.20 -21.80 44.42
CA ARG A 66 -22.32 -23.18 44.88
C ARG A 66 -22.87 -23.15 46.30
N GLY A 67 -24.04 -23.77 46.44
CA GLY A 67 -24.58 -24.19 47.73
C GLY A 67 -23.96 -25.49 48.21
#